data_AF-A0A2T9Y0D4-F1
#
_entry.id   AF-A0A2T9Y0D4-F1
#
_cell.length_a   1.000
_cell.length_b   1.000
_cell.length_c   1.000
_cell.angle_alpha   90.00
_cell.angle_beta   90.00
_cell.angle_gamma   90.00
#
_symmetry.space_group_name_H-M   'P 1'
#
loop_
_entity.id
_entity.type
_entity.pdbx_description
1 polymer ?
#
loop_
_entity_poly.entity_id
_entity_poly.type
_entity_poly.pdbx_seq_one_letter_code
_entity_poly.pdbx_strand_id
1 'polypeptide(L)'
;MIKDVVKGFYRGARHGVLTSKQGRNFYKGTRTGSTGHHTRHGTYVIEWDKVRTFVVPDLTNFKLKPYVSYSVPETSTPVPKPEDFI
;
A
#
# COMPACT_ATOMS: atom_id res chain seq x y z
N MET A 1 28.32 13.34 14.61
CA MET A 1 27.60 14.63 14.77
C MET A 1 28.38 15.80 14.14
N ILE A 2 29.46 16.31 14.73
CA ILE A 2 30.23 17.44 14.13
C ILE A 2 30.80 17.10 12.75
N LYS A 3 31.36 15.90 12.56
CA LYS A 3 31.90 15.44 11.27
C LYS A 3 30.83 15.41 10.16
N ASP A 4 29.60 15.05 10.50
CA ASP A 4 28.49 14.96 9.54
C ASP A 4 27.98 16.36 9.13
N VAL A 5 27.99 17.31 10.06
CA VAL A 5 27.66 18.72 9.81
C VAL A 5 28.70 19.36 8.88
N VAL A 6 30.00 19.18 9.17
CA VAL A 6 31.10 19.69 8.33
C VAL A 6 31.03 19.08 6.91
N LYS A 7 30.75 17.78 6.82
CA LYS A 7 30.56 17.07 5.55
C LYS A 7 29.34 17.56 4.78
N GLY A 8 28.25 17.93 5.47
CA GLY A 8 27.06 18.53 4.88
C GLY A 8 27.34 19.91 4.27
N PHE A 9 28.11 20.75 4.95
CA PHE A 9 28.52 22.06 4.45
C PHE A 9 29.38 21.97 3.17
N TYR A 10 30.37 21.06 3.15
CA TYR A 10 31.26 20.90 1.98
C TYR A 10 30.55 20.27 0.78
N ARG A 11 29.61 19.33 0.99
CA ARG A 11 28.92 18.61 -0.10
C ARG A 11 27.70 19.36 -0.65
N GLY A 12 27.14 20.32 0.10
CA GLY A 12 25.95 21.05 -0.32
C GLY A 12 24.69 20.19 -0.43
N ALA A 13 23.68 20.72 -1.13
CA ALA A 13 22.42 20.02 -1.35
C ALA A 13 22.62 18.78 -2.24
N ARG A 14 21.96 17.67 -1.90
CA ARG A 14 22.04 16.43 -2.70
C ARG A 14 21.11 16.51 -3.91
N HIS A 15 21.61 16.15 -5.09
CA HIS A 15 20.78 15.90 -6.28
C HIS A 15 20.11 14.53 -6.15
N GLY A 16 18.82 14.52 -5.84
CA GLY A 16 18.00 13.31 -5.72
C GLY A 16 16.53 13.63 -5.94
N VAL A 17 15.68 12.60 -6.00
CA VAL A 17 14.24 12.80 -6.19
C VAL A 17 13.66 13.55 -4.99
N LEU A 18 13.01 14.68 -5.25
CA LEU A 18 12.36 15.46 -4.21
C LEU A 18 11.19 14.70 -3.59
N THR A 19 11.13 14.74 -2.26
CA THR A 19 10.07 14.16 -1.43
C THR A 19 9.17 15.26 -0.87
N SER A 20 8.04 14.86 -0.27
CA SER A 20 7.09 15.78 0.36
C SER A 20 7.67 16.62 1.50
N LYS A 21 8.87 16.28 2.00
CA LYS A 21 9.55 16.97 3.10
C LYS A 21 10.62 17.97 2.63
N GLN A 22 10.75 18.16 1.32
CA GLN A 22 11.79 19.00 0.72
C GLN A 22 11.13 20.15 -0.05
N GLY A 23 11.39 21.40 0.36
CA GLY A 23 10.90 22.61 -0.30
C GLY A 23 9.54 23.10 0.22
N ARG A 24 9.40 24.43 0.41
CA ARG A 24 8.21 25.06 1.02
C ARG A 24 6.95 25.00 0.14
N ASN A 25 7.12 25.15 -1.17
CA ASN A 25 6.02 25.16 -2.15
C ASN A 25 6.00 23.88 -3.02
N PHE A 26 6.65 22.81 -2.56
CA PHE A 26 6.67 21.53 -3.27
C PHE A 26 5.66 20.58 -2.65
N TYR A 27 4.40 20.72 -3.06
CA TYR A 27 3.30 19.90 -2.54
C TYR A 27 3.21 18.56 -3.27
N LYS A 28 3.90 17.55 -2.74
CA LYS A 28 3.93 16.18 -3.29
C LYS A 28 3.31 15.19 -2.30
N GLY A 29 2.47 14.29 -2.79
CA GLY A 29 1.89 13.19 -2.01
C GLY A 29 2.72 11.90 -2.02
N THR A 30 2.22 10.85 -1.35
CA THR A 30 2.87 9.53 -1.20
C THR A 30 2.17 8.40 -1.96
N ARG A 31 1.39 8.73 -3.00
CA ARG A 31 0.64 7.77 -3.86
C ARG A 31 -0.48 6.98 -3.15
N THR A 32 -1.16 7.57 -2.17
CA THR A 32 -2.27 6.93 -1.43
C THR A 32 -3.59 6.80 -2.22
N GLY A 33 -3.65 7.34 -3.44
CA GLY A 33 -4.89 7.47 -4.22
C GLY A 33 -5.82 8.57 -3.67
N SER A 34 -6.80 9.02 -4.46
CA SER A 34 -7.79 10.00 -4.02
C SER A 34 -9.00 9.31 -3.37
N THR A 35 -9.53 9.92 -2.31
CA THR A 35 -10.73 9.44 -1.59
C THR A 35 -11.92 10.40 -1.78
N GLY A 36 -11.75 11.41 -2.64
CA GLY A 36 -12.66 12.54 -2.80
C GLY A 36 -11.96 13.70 -3.50
N HIS A 37 -12.46 14.91 -3.31
CA HIS A 37 -11.95 16.12 -3.98
C HIS A 37 -12.02 17.36 -3.09
N HIS A 38 -11.24 18.39 -3.46
CA HIS A 38 -11.34 19.71 -2.84
C HIS A 38 -12.43 20.54 -3.51
N THR A 39 -13.20 21.25 -2.69
CA THR A 39 -14.17 22.26 -3.13
C THR A 39 -13.48 23.56 -3.50
N ARG A 40 -14.22 24.46 -4.18
CA ARG A 40 -13.74 25.81 -4.53
C ARG A 40 -13.22 26.60 -3.33
N HIS A 41 -13.76 26.37 -2.14
CA HIS A 41 -13.37 27.07 -0.91
C HIS A 41 -12.35 26.29 -0.05
N GLY A 42 -11.67 25.30 -0.63
CA GLY A 42 -10.57 24.57 0.02
C GLY A 42 -11.01 23.46 0.99
N THR A 43 -12.30 23.31 1.26
CA THR A 43 -12.83 22.16 2.04
C THR A 43 -12.66 20.87 1.24
N TYR A 44 -12.37 19.75 1.89
CA TYR A 44 -12.27 18.44 1.26
C TYR A 44 -13.57 17.64 1.48
N VAL A 45 -14.16 17.13 0.40
CA VAL A 45 -15.36 16.29 0.42
C VAL A 45 -14.96 14.85 0.14
N ILE A 46 -15.37 13.95 1.02
CA ILE A 46 -15.13 12.50 0.90
C ILE A 46 -16.21 11.90 0.01
N GLU A 47 -15.80 11.15 -1.00
CA GLU A 47 -16.71 10.38 -1.87
C GLU A 47 -16.68 8.92 -1.41
N TRP A 48 -17.79 8.44 -0.83
CA TRP A 48 -17.86 7.11 -0.24
C TRP A 48 -17.62 5.98 -1.25
N ASP A 49 -17.96 6.18 -2.52
CA ASP A 49 -17.69 5.21 -3.60
C ASP A 49 -16.19 5.00 -3.86
N LYS A 50 -15.35 5.99 -3.50
CA LYS A 50 -13.88 5.91 -3.61
C LYS A 50 -13.22 5.37 -2.34
N VAL A 51 -13.96 5.26 -1.24
CA VAL A 51 -13.45 4.74 0.03
C VAL A 51 -13.35 3.21 -0.09
N ARG A 52 -12.15 2.68 0.11
CA ARG A 52 -11.92 1.23 0.11
C ARG A 52 -12.59 0.60 1.34
N THR A 53 -13.60 -0.24 1.11
CA THR A 53 -14.26 -1.02 2.15
C THR A 53 -13.83 -2.49 2.03
N PHE A 54 -13.26 -3.03 3.10
CA PHE A 54 -12.85 -4.43 3.13
C PHE A 54 -13.97 -5.26 3.74
N VAL A 55 -14.55 -6.17 2.95
CA VAL A 55 -15.59 -7.10 3.42
C VAL A 55 -14.91 -8.23 4.18
N VAL A 56 -14.93 -8.15 5.50
CA VAL A 56 -14.35 -9.19 6.37
C VAL A 56 -15.42 -10.26 6.62
N PRO A 57 -15.17 -11.53 6.25
CA PRO A 57 -16.10 -12.62 6.54
C PRO A 57 -16.06 -13.01 8.03
N ASP A 58 -17.11 -13.68 8.50
CA ASP A 58 -17.08 -14.33 9.80
C ASP A 58 -16.17 -15.57 9.77
N LEU A 59 -15.24 -15.64 10.72
CA LEU A 59 -14.26 -16.72 10.86
C LEU A 59 -14.50 -17.56 12.12
N THR A 60 -15.64 -17.40 12.79
CA THR A 60 -15.98 -18.24 13.95
C THR A 60 -16.00 -19.72 13.58
N ASN A 61 -15.30 -20.55 14.35
CA ASN A 61 -15.16 -21.99 14.12
C ASN A 61 -14.58 -22.40 12.75
N PHE A 62 -13.76 -21.55 12.12
CA PHE A 62 -13.11 -21.87 10.85
C PHE A 62 -12.12 -23.03 11.00
N LYS A 63 -12.33 -24.12 10.25
CA LYS A 63 -11.56 -25.37 10.39
C LYS A 63 -10.13 -25.28 9.85
N LEU A 64 -9.91 -24.42 8.85
CA LEU A 64 -8.63 -24.32 8.16
C LEU A 64 -7.66 -23.42 8.94
N LYS A 65 -6.37 -23.76 8.87
CA LYS A 65 -5.27 -23.01 9.51
C LYS A 65 -4.35 -22.42 8.43
N PRO A 66 -3.52 -21.41 8.77
CA PRO A 66 -2.59 -20.80 7.81
C PRO A 66 -1.54 -21.77 7.24
N TYR A 67 -1.29 -22.89 7.92
CA TYR A 67 -0.31 -23.89 7.54
C TYR A 67 -0.92 -25.30 7.55
N VAL A 68 -0.29 -26.19 6.79
CA VAL A 68 -0.68 -27.60 6.64
C VAL A 68 0.39 -28.50 7.27
N SER A 69 0.01 -29.69 7.72
CA SER A 69 0.95 -30.68 8.26
C SER A 69 1.83 -31.29 7.15
N TYR A 70 3.09 -31.60 7.48
CA TYR A 70 3.99 -32.36 6.60
C TYR A 70 3.55 -33.81 6.37
N SER A 71 2.62 -34.34 7.16
CA SER A 71 2.11 -35.70 7.02
C SER A 71 1.13 -35.89 5.86
N VAL A 72 0.75 -34.81 5.16
CA VAL A 72 -0.19 -34.87 4.04
C VAL A 72 0.52 -35.43 2.80
N PRO A 73 -0.08 -36.39 2.07
CA PRO A 73 0.52 -36.95 0.87
C PRO A 73 0.55 -35.94 -0.28
N GLU A 74 1.60 -35.99 -1.10
CA GLU A 74 1.71 -35.20 -2.31
C GLU A 74 0.68 -35.65 -3.35
N THR A 75 -0.06 -34.71 -3.94
CA THR A 75 -1.08 -34.99 -4.97
C THR A 75 -0.72 -34.26 -6.27
N SER A 76 -0.59 -35.00 -7.37
CA SER A 76 -0.49 -34.43 -8.72
C SER A 76 -1.89 -34.21 -9.28
N THR A 77 -2.47 -33.03 -9.01
CA THR A 77 -3.75 -32.65 -9.63
C THR A 77 -3.50 -31.85 -10.91
N PRO A 78 -4.16 -32.18 -12.04
CA PRO A 78 -4.11 -31.33 -13.22
C PRO A 78 -4.82 -30.00 -12.94
N VAL A 79 -4.37 -28.94 -13.60
CA VAL A 79 -5.00 -27.62 -13.54
C VAL A 79 -6.45 -27.75 -14.04
N PRO A 80 -7.45 -27.23 -13.32
CA PRO A 80 -8.83 -27.37 -13.74
C PRO A 80 -9.07 -26.63 -15.05
N LYS A 81 -9.75 -27.28 -15.99
CA LYS A 81 -10.08 -26.72 -17.30
C LYS A 81 -11.43 -26.00 -17.24
N PRO A 82 -11.72 -25.07 -18.15
CA PRO A 82 -13.03 -24.41 -18.21
C PRO A 82 -14.21 -25.41 -18.31
N GLU A 83 -13.99 -26.56 -18.95
CA GLU A 83 -14.94 -27.67 -19.07
C GLU A 83 -15.36 -28.25 -17.72
N ASP A 84 -14.52 -28.19 -16.69
CA ASP A 84 -14.80 -28.75 -15.35
C ASP A 84 -15.74 -27.86 -14.52
N PHE A 85 -16.01 -26.63 -14.97
CA PHE A 85 -16.82 -25.63 -14.25
C PHE A 85 -18.19 -25.39 -14.87
N ILE A 86 -18.52 -26.07 -15.97
CA ILE A 86 -19.78 -25.94 -16.74
C ILE A 86 -20.57 -27.24 -16.61
#